data_AF-A0A5C6DND9-F1
#
_entry.id   AF-A0A5C6DND9-F1
#
_cell.length_a   1.000
_cell.length_b   1.000
_cell.length_c   1.000
_cell.angle_alpha   90.00
_cell.angle_beta   90.00
_cell.angle_gamma   90.00
#
_symmetry.space_group_name_H-M   'P 1'
#
loop_
_entity.id
_entity.type
_entity.pdbx_description
1 polymer ?
#
loop_
_entity_poly.entity_id
_entity_poly.type
_entity_poly.pdbx_seq_one_letter_code
_entity_poly.pdbx_strand_id
1 'polypeptide(L)'
;MTTKEPESNSERSDLSKSESPTEKKANRNWVRFAGMGIELAGTTLLFTAVGYWIDDWRDADRPFVTAGAMLVGFSLAMTRFIIVAVKAGP
;
A
#
# COMPACT_ATOMS: atom_id res chain seq x y z
N MET A 1 -32.77 -56.13 1.38
CA MET A 1 -33.36 -54.78 1.25
C MET A 1 -33.40 -54.17 2.63
N THR A 2 -32.42 -53.33 2.99
CA THR A 2 -32.44 -51.86 2.81
C THR A 2 -33.33 -51.25 3.91
N THR A 3 -32.87 -50.46 4.89
CA THR A 3 -31.69 -49.57 4.99
C THR A 3 -31.39 -49.26 6.46
N LYS A 4 -30.12 -48.98 6.76
CA LYS A 4 -29.70 -48.23 7.96
C LYS A 4 -29.98 -46.75 7.70
N GLU A 5 -30.54 -46.03 8.67
CA GLU A 5 -30.50 -44.57 8.70
C GLU A 5 -29.96 -44.10 10.05
N PRO A 6 -28.74 -43.56 10.09
CA PRO A 6 -28.31 -42.69 11.17
C PRO A 6 -27.83 -41.36 10.57
N GLU A 7 -28.74 -40.49 10.15
CA GLU A 7 -28.38 -39.23 9.48
C GLU A 7 -29.25 -38.08 10.01
N SER A 8 -28.83 -37.44 11.10
CA SER A 8 -29.14 -36.02 11.36
C SER A 8 -28.20 -35.45 12.43
N ASN A 9 -26.90 -35.60 12.20
CA ASN A 9 -25.86 -34.84 12.89
C ASN A 9 -25.24 -33.82 11.91
N SER A 10 -26.10 -33.06 11.22
CA SER A 10 -25.69 -32.11 10.17
C SER A 10 -26.27 -30.71 10.42
N GLU A 11 -26.32 -30.27 11.68
CA GLU A 11 -26.77 -28.91 12.06
C GLU A 11 -25.71 -28.11 12.82
N ARG A 12 -24.41 -28.48 12.74
CA ARG A 12 -23.33 -27.78 13.47
C ARG A 12 -22.12 -27.35 12.63
N SER A 13 -22.27 -27.14 11.32
CA SER A 13 -21.14 -26.70 10.48
C SER A 13 -21.35 -25.44 9.64
N ASP A 14 -22.50 -24.76 9.76
CA ASP A 14 -22.77 -23.52 8.99
C ASP A 14 -22.74 -22.24 9.84
N LEU A 15 -22.09 -22.27 11.02
CA LEU A 15 -21.83 -21.08 11.84
C LEU A 15 -20.35 -20.65 11.84
N SER A 16 -19.64 -20.95 10.75
CA SER A 16 -18.34 -20.35 10.49
C SER A 16 -18.33 -19.87 9.05
N LYS A 17 -17.97 -18.60 8.86
CA LYS A 17 -17.78 -17.93 7.56
C LYS A 17 -18.99 -17.18 6.97
N SER A 18 -19.70 -16.46 7.83
CA SER A 18 -20.19 -15.13 7.44
C SER A 18 -19.06 -14.09 7.57
N GLU A 19 -17.95 -14.31 6.83
CA GLU A 19 -17.09 -13.18 6.48
C GLU A 19 -17.73 -12.54 5.26
N SER A 20 -18.53 -11.50 5.51
CA SER A 20 -19.21 -10.76 4.45
C SER A 20 -18.22 -10.35 3.34
N PRO A 21 -18.56 -10.52 2.05
CA PRO A 21 -17.69 -10.13 0.93
C PRO A 21 -17.41 -8.61 0.90
N THR A 22 -18.14 -7.83 1.69
CA THR A 22 -18.02 -6.38 1.84
C THR A 22 -16.80 -5.97 2.67
N GLU A 23 -16.48 -6.66 3.76
CA GLU A 23 -15.32 -6.34 4.60
C GLU A 23 -13.98 -6.63 3.91
N LYS A 24 -13.89 -7.74 3.15
CA LYS A 24 -12.66 -8.07 2.40
C LYS A 24 -12.32 -7.04 1.32
N LYS A 25 -13.31 -6.43 0.68
CA LYS A 25 -13.08 -5.36 -0.31
C LYS A 25 -12.58 -4.07 0.35
N ALA A 26 -13.18 -3.68 1.48
CA ALA A 26 -12.76 -2.49 2.23
C ALA A 26 -11.30 -2.61 2.72
N ASN A 27 -10.95 -3.75 3.34
CA ASN A 27 -9.58 -3.99 3.81
C ASN A 27 -8.55 -4.06 2.67
N ARG A 28 -8.91 -4.66 1.53
CA ARG A 28 -8.01 -4.73 0.36
C ARG A 28 -7.69 -3.36 -0.22
N ASN A 29 -8.66 -2.44 -0.22
CA ASN A 29 -8.42 -1.07 -0.69
C ASN A 29 -7.51 -0.30 0.28
N TRP A 30 -7.69 -0.48 1.59
CA TRP A 30 -6.87 0.18 2.60
C TRP A 30 -5.40 -0.24 2.57
N VAL A 31 -5.13 -1.55 2.49
CA VAL A 31 -3.76 -2.08 2.33
C VAL A 31 -3.10 -1.54 1.07
N ARG A 32 -3.87 -1.39 -0.01
CA ARG A 32 -3.37 -0.86 -1.27
C ARG A 32 -3.01 0.62 -1.18
N PHE A 33 -3.81 1.45 -0.50
CA PHE A 33 -3.45 2.85 -0.23
C PHE A 33 -2.23 2.99 0.68
N ALA A 34 -2.12 2.15 1.71
CA ALA A 34 -0.95 2.11 2.58
C ALA A 34 0.33 1.75 1.79
N GLY A 35 0.27 0.73 0.94
CA GLY A 35 1.38 0.35 0.06
C GLY A 35 1.80 1.48 -0.89
N MET A 36 0.84 2.21 -1.46
CA MET A 36 1.15 3.39 -2.29
C MET A 36 1.79 4.52 -1.50
N GLY A 37 1.35 4.75 -0.26
CA GLY A 37 1.99 5.72 0.64
C GLY A 37 3.43 5.35 0.98
N ILE A 38 3.71 4.06 1.20
CA ILE A 38 5.06 3.55 1.43
C ILE A 38 5.93 3.74 0.18
N GLU A 39 5.43 3.43 -1.01
CA GLU A 39 6.18 3.69 -2.26
C GLU A 39 6.49 5.17 -2.43
N LEU A 40 5.55 6.05 -2.09
CA LEU A 40 5.74 7.50 -2.15
C LEU A 40 6.82 7.97 -1.18
N ALA A 41 6.72 7.54 0.08
CA ALA A 41 7.68 7.87 1.11
C ALA A 41 9.08 7.34 0.76
N GLY A 42 9.16 6.09 0.31
CA GLY A 42 10.42 5.45 -0.08
C GLY A 42 11.09 6.15 -1.26
N THR A 43 10.34 6.50 -2.30
CA THR A 43 10.88 7.22 -3.47
C THR A 43 11.39 8.61 -3.07
N THR A 44 10.61 9.33 -2.26
CA THR A 44 11.02 10.65 -1.76
C THR A 44 12.28 10.55 -0.93
N LEU A 45 12.32 9.61 0.03
CA LEU A 45 13.45 9.41 0.92
C LEU A 45 14.71 9.00 0.16
N LEU A 46 14.58 8.16 -0.86
CA LEU A 46 15.70 7.76 -1.72
C LEU A 46 16.32 8.96 -2.43
N PHE A 47 15.50 9.81 -3.03
CA PHE A 47 15.98 11.03 -3.69
C PHE A 47 16.60 12.01 -2.69
N THR A 48 15.97 12.23 -1.52
CA THR A 48 16.54 13.07 -0.47
C THR A 48 17.88 12.53 0.01
N ALA A 49 18.00 11.21 0.22
CA ALA A 49 19.25 10.58 0.65
C ALA A 49 20.37 10.74 -0.39
N VAL A 50 20.04 10.59 -1.68
CA VAL A 50 20.99 10.84 -2.77
C VAL A 50 21.41 12.31 -2.81
N GLY A 51 20.47 13.25 -2.66
CA GLY A 51 20.78 14.67 -2.62
C GLY A 51 21.65 15.06 -1.42
N TYR A 52 21.36 14.48 -0.25
CA TYR A 52 22.15 14.64 0.97
C TYR A 52 23.56 14.11 0.80
N TRP A 53 23.72 12.93 0.21
CA TRP A 53 25.05 12.38 -0.07
C TRP A 53 25.85 13.27 -1.03
N ILE A 54 25.20 13.89 -2.03
CA ILE A 54 25.88 14.81 -2.95
C ILE A 54 26.30 16.11 -2.25
N ASP A 55 25.42 16.69 -1.41
CA ASP A 55 25.76 17.89 -0.64
C ASP A 55 26.91 17.62 0.35
N ASP A 56 26.88 16.47 1.03
CA ASP A 56 27.93 16.02 1.97
C ASP A 56 29.27 15.80 1.25
N TRP A 57 29.26 15.12 0.09
CA TRP A 57 30.48 14.91 -0.71
C TRP A 57 31.09 16.22 -1.24
N ARG A 58 30.28 17.27 -1.37
CA ARG A 58 30.73 18.60 -1.82
C ARG A 58 31.06 19.56 -0.68
N ASP A 59 30.95 19.11 0.57
CA ASP A 59 31.14 19.95 1.76
C ASP A 59 30.31 21.24 1.69
N ALA A 60 29.09 21.12 1.16
CA ALA A 60 28.26 22.27 0.84
C ALA A 60 27.71 22.92 2.12
N ASP A 61 28.01 24.20 2.35
CA ASP A 61 27.49 24.98 3.48
C ASP A 61 25.95 25.04 3.54
N ARG A 62 25.27 24.82 2.41
CA ARG A 62 23.81 24.82 2.31
C ARG A 62 23.30 23.63 1.50
N PRO A 63 22.26 22.91 1.98
CA PRO A 63 21.80 21.67 1.39
C PRO A 63 20.87 21.89 0.18
N PHE A 64 21.36 22.62 -0.84
CA PHE A 64 20.56 22.95 -2.02
C PHE A 64 20.27 21.72 -2.88
N VAL A 65 21.21 20.79 -3.01
CA VAL A 65 21.00 19.58 -3.83
C VAL A 65 20.03 18.64 -3.14
N THR A 66 20.08 18.51 -1.82
CA THR A 66 19.13 17.77 -0.99
C THR A 66 17.72 18.31 -1.17
N ALA A 67 17.55 19.63 -1.05
CA ALA A 67 16.24 20.26 -1.21
C ALA A 67 15.68 20.06 -2.63
N GLY A 68 16.53 20.23 -3.64
CA GLY A 68 16.16 20.00 -5.04
C GLY A 68 15.80 18.54 -5.32
N ALA A 69 16.61 17.60 -4.86
CA ALA A 69 16.38 16.17 -5.03
C ALA A 69 15.11 15.73 -4.31
N MET A 70 14.89 16.17 -3.06
CA MET A 70 13.66 15.92 -2.31
C MET A 70 12.43 16.43 -3.07
N LEU A 71 12.47 17.66 -3.58
CA LEU A 71 11.36 18.25 -4.31
C LEU A 71 11.03 17.46 -5.59
N VAL A 72 12.07 17.05 -6.34
CA VAL A 72 11.91 16.24 -7.56
C VAL A 72 11.36 14.84 -7.22
N GLY A 73 11.96 14.16 -6.24
CA GLY A 73 11.54 12.83 -5.80
C GLY A 73 10.10 12.82 -5.29
N PHE A 74 9.75 13.80 -4.47
CA PHE A 74 8.38 13.98 -3.99
C PHE A 74 7.39 14.24 -5.13
N SER A 75 7.73 15.13 -6.08
CA SER A 75 6.85 15.47 -7.19
C SER A 75 6.58 14.26 -8.09
N LEU A 76 7.62 13.47 -8.41
CA LEU A 76 7.47 12.24 -9.20
C LEU A 76 6.63 11.18 -8.46
N ALA A 77 6.94 10.98 -7.18
CA ALA A 77 6.22 10.03 -6.33
C ALA A 77 4.74 10.40 -6.18
N MET A 78 4.45 11.68 -5.97
CA MET A 78 3.09 12.20 -5.87
C MET A 78 2.34 12.12 -7.20
N THR A 79 3.00 12.41 -8.32
CA THR A 79 2.41 12.26 -9.66
C THR A 79 1.99 10.80 -9.90
N ARG A 80 2.86 9.84 -9.59
CA ARG A 80 2.53 8.41 -9.67
C ARG A 80 1.36 8.06 -8.75
N PHE A 81 1.39 8.53 -7.50
CA PHE A 81 0.33 8.29 -6.53
C PHE A 81 -1.03 8.79 -7.04
N ILE A 82 -1.09 10.02 -7.58
CA ILE A 82 -2.31 10.60 -8.15
C ILE A 82 -2.80 9.79 -9.35
N ILE A 83 -1.91 9.43 -10.29
CA ILE A 83 -2.30 8.63 -11.46
C ILE A 83 -2.91 7.29 -11.03
N VAL A 84 -2.30 6.60 -10.07
CA VAL A 84 -2.83 5.32 -9.60
C VAL A 84 -4.12 5.50 -8.82
N ALA A 85 -4.24 6.55 -8.01
CA ALA A 85 -5.46 6.86 -7.28
C ALA A 85 -6.63 7.18 -8.24
N VAL A 86 -6.39 7.99 -9.27
CA VAL A 86 -7.39 8.33 -10.30
C VAL A 86 -7.81 7.09 -11.09
N LYS A 87 -6.87 6.23 -11.48
CA LYS A 87 -7.17 4.96 -12.18
C LYS A 87 -7.84 3.91 -11.29
N ALA A 88 -7.78 4.08 -9.97
CA ALA A 88 -8.43 3.21 -9.00
C ALA A 88 -9.82 3.73 -8.57
N GLY A 89 -10.22 4.94 -9.00
CA GLY A 89 -11.59 5.44 -8.86
C GLY A 89 -12.58 4.62 -9.68
N PRO A 90 -13.86 4.55 -9.25
CA PRO A 90 -14.90 3.71 -9.86
C PRO A 90 -15.14 3.99 -11.35
#